data_AF-A0A9X0TFJ9-F1
#
_entry.id   AF-A0A9X0TFJ9-F1
#
_cell.length_a   1.000
_cell.length_b   1.000
_cell.length_c   1.000
_cell.angle_alpha   90.00
_cell.angle_beta   90.00
_cell.angle_gamma   90.00
#
_symmetry.space_group_name_H-M   'P 1'
#
loop_
_entity.id
_entity.type
_entity.pdbx_description
1 polymer ?
#
loop_
_entity_poly.entity_id
_entity_poly.type
_entity_poly.pdbx_seq_one_letter_code
_entity_poly.pdbx_strand_id
1 'polypeptide(L)'
;MLLDAELHISWANHAYLAAVGRELDDIAGSHVFEAFPGAGESHHLIESSFERVLETGEPDEIAHLKYDIPNASGGMDAHIWSTTQVPILDDSGAVQYILQHPVQITKIEQRDTASVVRRAEAVEQRWRGATKELERLRALLEQAPGFVAVLAGPEHRFVMSNAAYRRLIGERDLDGKSVAEALPEIAEQGFVDILDKVMETGEPYFGRREKVMLKSGEHDELRERHLEFIFQPISGPDSFDGVLVQGYDVTEEVLAEDSQRILINELNHRVKNTLAVVQGLAQQSFKGDKQNPQLDIFVERLAALASAHSLLTERRWESADLRTIVRGALEATAGTQQSRYTLDGPDIRLEPQPAVALSMVIHELSTNAVKYGAFSTDDGSVDIRWSFEAGEDGGTLILDWRESGGPSVATPDRTGFGSRLIQRGLGTPGSRTTIEYLADGLHCRLEGKLCL
;
A
#
# COMPACT_ATOMS: atom_id res chain seq x y z
N MET A 1 -28.61 -16.85 46.10
CA MET A 1 -28.62 -18.17 46.76
C MET A 1 -27.85 -19.14 45.87
N LEU A 2 -27.15 -20.11 46.45
CA LEU A 2 -26.42 -21.15 45.74
C LEU A 2 -27.16 -22.47 45.95
N LEU A 3 -27.36 -23.19 44.85
CA LEU A 3 -28.01 -24.50 44.78
C LEU A 3 -27.01 -25.53 44.24
N ASP A 4 -27.04 -26.76 44.72
CA ASP A 4 -26.33 -27.88 44.06
C ASP A 4 -27.09 -28.40 42.83
N ALA A 5 -26.51 -29.38 42.13
CA ALA A 5 -27.09 -29.96 40.92
C ALA A 5 -28.45 -30.65 41.18
N GLU A 6 -28.69 -31.09 42.41
CA GLU A 6 -29.95 -31.66 42.89
C GLU A 6 -30.90 -30.60 43.48
N LEU A 7 -30.61 -29.31 43.28
CA LEU A 7 -31.40 -28.15 43.73
C LEU A 7 -31.58 -28.02 45.25
N HIS A 8 -30.65 -28.57 46.04
CA HIS A 8 -30.57 -28.28 47.48
C HIS A 8 -29.81 -26.99 47.74
N ILE A 9 -30.28 -26.25 48.74
CA ILE A 9 -29.71 -24.96 49.10
C ILE A 9 -28.40 -25.18 49.84
N SER A 10 -27.28 -24.85 49.20
CA SER A 10 -25.94 -24.97 49.80
C SER A 10 -25.53 -23.69 50.53
N TRP A 11 -26.00 -22.53 50.08
CA TRP A 11 -25.66 -21.24 50.68
C TRP A 11 -26.62 -20.12 50.29
N ALA A 12 -26.81 -19.13 51.17
CA ALA A 12 -27.46 -17.88 50.81
C ALA A 12 -26.80 -16.69 51.50
N ASN A 13 -26.76 -15.54 50.83
CA ASN A 13 -26.26 -14.32 51.43
C ASN A 13 -27.30 -13.69 52.37
N HIS A 14 -26.85 -12.79 53.23
CA HIS A 14 -27.70 -12.10 54.20
C HIS A 14 -28.87 -11.32 53.54
N ALA A 15 -28.63 -10.72 52.38
CA ALA A 15 -29.65 -9.96 51.66
C ALA A 15 -30.81 -10.84 51.18
N TYR A 16 -30.51 -12.03 50.66
CA TYR A 16 -31.52 -13.01 50.25
C TYR A 16 -32.34 -13.48 51.45
N LEU A 17 -31.66 -13.90 52.53
CA LEU A 17 -32.28 -14.37 53.77
C LEU A 17 -33.24 -13.33 54.37
N ALA A 18 -32.81 -12.06 54.40
CA ALA A 18 -33.65 -10.95 54.84
C ALA A 18 -34.87 -10.71 53.92
N ALA A 19 -34.71 -10.88 52.61
CA ALA A 19 -35.79 -10.68 51.63
C ALA A 19 -36.88 -11.76 51.72
N VAL A 20 -36.51 -12.99 52.06
CA VAL A 20 -37.46 -14.11 52.21
C VAL A 20 -37.87 -14.38 53.67
N GLY A 21 -37.30 -13.65 54.63
CA GLY A 21 -37.61 -13.78 56.05
C GLY A 21 -37.21 -15.13 56.67
N ARG A 22 -36.08 -15.71 56.24
CA ARG A 22 -35.57 -17.01 56.72
C ARG A 22 -34.15 -16.91 57.25
N GLU A 23 -33.74 -17.82 58.13
CA GLU A 23 -32.32 -18.01 58.47
C GLU A 23 -31.71 -19.12 57.63
N LEU A 24 -30.38 -19.08 57.42
CA LEU A 24 -29.70 -20.07 56.59
C LEU A 24 -29.84 -21.47 57.18
N ASP A 25 -29.77 -21.59 58.51
CA ASP A 25 -29.89 -22.86 59.23
C ASP A 25 -31.27 -23.51 59.05
N ASP A 26 -32.30 -22.73 58.64
CA ASP A 26 -33.66 -23.22 58.40
C ASP A 26 -33.87 -23.80 57.00
N ILE A 27 -32.98 -23.49 56.05
CA ILE A 27 -33.15 -23.83 54.62
C ILE A 27 -31.97 -24.58 54.03
N ALA A 28 -30.79 -24.50 54.65
CA ALA A 28 -29.60 -25.16 54.16
C ALA A 28 -29.79 -26.69 54.11
N GLY A 29 -29.45 -27.29 52.97
CA GLY A 29 -29.61 -28.72 52.71
C GLY A 29 -31.04 -29.17 52.38
N SER A 30 -32.04 -28.28 52.46
CA SER A 30 -33.39 -28.57 51.95
C SER A 30 -33.47 -28.32 50.45
N HIS A 31 -34.33 -29.07 49.77
CA HIS A 31 -34.62 -28.82 48.36
C HIS A 31 -35.32 -27.46 48.20
N VAL A 32 -35.00 -26.70 47.15
CA VAL A 32 -35.49 -25.31 46.99
C VAL A 32 -37.01 -25.19 47.05
N PHE A 33 -37.74 -26.16 46.48
CA PHE A 33 -39.21 -26.19 46.50
C PHE A 33 -39.83 -26.74 47.80
N GLU A 34 -39.05 -27.40 48.65
CA GLU A 34 -39.47 -27.73 50.01
C GLU A 34 -39.32 -26.51 50.93
N ALA A 35 -38.20 -25.80 50.78
CA ALA A 35 -37.93 -24.57 51.52
C ALA A 35 -38.89 -23.43 51.14
N PHE A 36 -39.27 -23.35 49.86
CA PHE A 36 -40.18 -22.37 49.29
C PHE A 36 -41.28 -23.06 48.47
N PRO A 37 -42.33 -23.58 49.13
CA PRO A 37 -43.42 -24.24 48.43
C PRO A 37 -44.22 -23.24 47.60
N GLY A 38 -44.36 -23.54 46.31
CA GLY A 38 -45.20 -22.80 45.36
C GLY A 38 -46.10 -23.75 44.58
N ALA A 39 -47.20 -23.22 44.03
CA ALA A 39 -48.13 -24.00 43.23
C ALA A 39 -48.52 -23.23 41.96
N GLY A 40 -48.84 -23.97 40.89
CA GLY A 40 -49.34 -23.41 39.63
C GLY A 40 -48.25 -22.97 38.66
N GLU A 41 -48.61 -22.06 37.76
CA GLU A 41 -47.80 -21.66 36.60
C GLU A 41 -46.42 -21.11 36.99
N SER A 42 -46.33 -20.32 38.05
CA SER A 42 -45.06 -19.78 38.55
C SER A 42 -44.10 -20.86 39.03
N HIS A 43 -44.61 -21.93 39.63
CA HIS A 43 -43.79 -23.06 40.07
C HIS A 43 -43.17 -23.80 38.87
N HIS A 44 -43.99 -24.11 37.85
CA HIS A 44 -43.50 -24.74 36.64
C HIS A 44 -42.50 -23.88 35.87
N LEU A 45 -42.71 -22.56 35.83
CA LEU A 45 -41.77 -21.64 35.16
C LEU A 45 -40.37 -21.67 35.78
N ILE A 46 -40.29 -21.65 37.12
CA ILE A 46 -39.00 -21.67 37.82
C ILE A 46 -38.36 -23.07 37.79
N GLU A 47 -39.15 -24.12 37.84
CA GLU A 47 -38.70 -25.51 37.69
C GLU A 47 -38.07 -25.75 36.31
N SER A 48 -38.80 -25.41 35.24
CA SER A 48 -38.29 -25.55 33.87
C SER A 48 -37.08 -24.65 33.59
N SER A 49 -36.92 -23.55 34.32
CA SER A 49 -35.72 -22.70 34.25
C SER A 49 -34.50 -23.41 34.83
N PHE A 50 -34.63 -24.04 36.00
CA PHE A 50 -33.56 -24.85 36.57
C PHE A 50 -33.20 -26.05 35.68
N GLU A 51 -34.20 -26.75 35.16
CA GLU A 51 -33.99 -27.88 34.23
C GLU A 51 -33.20 -27.45 32.99
N ARG A 52 -33.59 -26.32 32.35
CA ARG A 52 -32.85 -25.79 31.20
C ARG A 52 -31.39 -25.53 31.54
N VAL A 53 -31.11 -24.88 32.68
CA VAL A 53 -29.73 -24.57 33.09
C VAL A 53 -28.93 -25.85 33.33
N LEU A 54 -29.52 -26.87 33.96
CA LEU A 54 -28.87 -28.16 34.19
C LEU A 54 -28.61 -28.91 32.87
N GLU A 55 -29.51 -28.80 31.89
CA GLU A 55 -29.38 -29.46 30.58
C GLU A 55 -28.41 -28.77 29.63
N THR A 56 -28.45 -27.43 29.55
CA THR A 56 -27.69 -26.65 28.55
C THR A 56 -26.34 -26.18 29.07
N GLY A 57 -26.18 -25.99 30.39
CA GLY A 57 -25.05 -25.30 30.97
C GLY A 57 -25.00 -23.79 30.64
N GLU A 58 -26.09 -23.23 30.10
CA GLU A 58 -26.24 -21.80 29.83
C GLU A 58 -27.09 -21.11 30.90
N PRO A 59 -26.88 -19.80 31.16
CA PRO A 59 -27.75 -19.04 32.06
C PRO A 59 -29.18 -18.90 31.54
N ASP A 60 -30.16 -18.90 32.45
CA ASP A 60 -31.57 -18.65 32.15
C ASP A 60 -32.11 -17.50 33.02
N GLU A 61 -33.12 -16.77 32.53
CA GLU A 61 -33.71 -15.64 33.25
C GLU A 61 -35.24 -15.61 33.13
N ILE A 62 -35.89 -15.37 34.26
CA ILE A 62 -37.32 -15.10 34.34
C ILE A 62 -37.52 -13.66 34.84
N ALA A 63 -37.85 -12.75 33.93
CA ALA A 63 -38.01 -11.32 34.25
C ALA A 63 -39.22 -11.03 35.17
N HIS A 64 -40.30 -11.82 35.05
CA HIS A 64 -41.54 -11.63 35.78
C HIS A 64 -42.06 -12.96 36.35
N LEU A 65 -41.67 -13.25 37.58
CA LEU A 65 -42.13 -14.42 38.34
C LEU A 65 -42.98 -13.97 39.52
N LYS A 66 -44.29 -14.23 39.48
CA LYS A 66 -45.16 -14.00 40.63
C LYS A 66 -45.04 -15.19 41.57
N TYR A 67 -44.23 -15.05 42.61
CA TYR A 67 -43.96 -16.13 43.57
C TYR A 67 -44.24 -15.64 44.98
N ASP A 68 -45.17 -16.31 45.64
CA ASP A 68 -45.57 -15.97 46.99
C ASP A 68 -44.60 -16.62 47.98
N ILE A 69 -44.14 -15.87 48.98
CA ILE A 69 -43.19 -16.36 49.98
C ILE A 69 -43.86 -16.48 51.35
N PRO A 70 -43.63 -17.55 52.13
CA PRO A 70 -44.17 -17.68 53.48
C PRO A 70 -43.73 -16.52 54.38
N ASN A 71 -44.68 -15.91 55.10
CA ASN A 71 -44.41 -14.82 56.04
C ASN A 71 -44.37 -15.32 57.50
N ALA A 72 -43.77 -14.53 58.38
CA ALA A 72 -43.59 -14.87 59.80
C ALA A 72 -44.92 -15.06 60.58
N SER A 73 -46.04 -14.58 60.03
CA SER A 73 -47.39 -14.74 60.59
C SER A 73 -48.14 -16.00 60.12
N GLY A 74 -47.49 -16.86 59.32
CA GLY A 74 -48.07 -18.12 58.81
C GLY A 74 -48.96 -17.95 57.57
N GLY A 75 -48.92 -16.79 56.91
CA GLY A 75 -49.53 -16.52 55.60
C GLY A 75 -48.50 -16.48 54.48
N MET A 76 -48.92 -16.07 53.27
CA MET A 76 -48.05 -15.92 52.10
C MET A 76 -48.01 -14.46 51.64
N ASP A 77 -46.82 -13.91 51.46
CA ASP A 77 -46.61 -12.57 50.91
C ASP A 77 -46.43 -12.66 49.40
N ALA A 78 -47.35 -12.04 48.66
CA ALA A 78 -47.30 -12.03 47.20
C ALA A 78 -46.22 -11.08 46.72
N HIS A 79 -45.26 -11.61 45.97
CA HIS A 79 -44.13 -10.87 45.45
C HIS A 79 -43.91 -11.15 43.96
N ILE A 80 -43.45 -10.12 43.26
CA ILE A 80 -42.99 -10.25 41.88
C ILE A 80 -41.46 -10.24 41.93
N TRP A 81 -40.86 -11.24 41.29
CA TRP A 81 -39.43 -11.46 41.24
C TRP A 81 -38.93 -11.41 39.79
N SER A 82 -37.76 -10.82 39.59
CA SER A 82 -36.91 -11.14 38.45
C SER A 82 -35.84 -12.10 38.99
N THR A 83 -35.65 -13.25 38.36
CA THR A 83 -34.67 -14.26 38.82
C THR A 83 -33.80 -14.70 37.67
N THR A 84 -32.49 -14.73 37.91
CA THR A 84 -31.49 -15.26 36.98
C THR A 84 -30.82 -16.48 37.61
N GLN A 85 -30.62 -17.51 36.81
CA GLN A 85 -30.01 -18.78 37.19
C GLN A 85 -28.69 -18.91 36.41
N VAL A 86 -27.57 -18.83 37.12
CA VAL A 86 -26.23 -18.89 36.49
C VAL A 86 -25.57 -20.21 36.85
N PRO A 87 -25.27 -21.08 35.87
CA PRO A 87 -24.56 -22.33 36.13
C PRO A 87 -23.09 -22.06 36.49
N ILE A 88 -22.59 -22.81 37.46
CA ILE A 88 -21.17 -22.90 37.80
C ILE A 88 -20.75 -24.31 37.40
N LEU A 89 -19.87 -24.39 36.40
CA LEU A 89 -19.43 -25.64 35.81
C LEU A 89 -18.21 -26.20 36.56
N ASP A 90 -18.10 -27.52 36.62
CA ASP A 90 -16.87 -28.20 37.04
C ASP A 90 -15.85 -28.30 35.89
N ASP A 91 -14.67 -28.87 36.19
CA ASP A 91 -13.59 -29.07 35.21
C ASP A 91 -13.97 -29.99 34.03
N SER A 92 -15.08 -30.74 34.14
CA SER A 92 -15.61 -31.60 33.07
C SER A 92 -16.67 -30.90 32.19
N GLY A 93 -17.04 -29.66 32.55
CA GLY A 93 -18.08 -28.88 31.88
C GLY A 93 -19.50 -29.21 32.33
N ALA A 94 -19.68 -30.02 33.38
CA ALA A 94 -20.99 -30.32 33.96
C ALA A 94 -21.38 -29.26 35.00
N VAL A 95 -22.68 -28.99 35.14
CA VAL A 95 -23.17 -28.02 36.13
C VAL A 95 -22.97 -28.59 37.54
N GLN A 96 -22.08 -27.96 38.32
CA GLN A 96 -21.79 -28.32 39.71
C GLN A 96 -22.70 -27.59 40.69
N TYR A 97 -22.98 -26.31 40.42
CA TYR A 97 -23.87 -25.48 41.23
C TYR A 97 -24.67 -24.52 40.34
N ILE A 98 -25.80 -24.04 40.85
CA ILE A 98 -26.57 -22.93 40.27
C ILE A 98 -26.58 -21.75 41.24
N LEU A 99 -26.03 -20.62 40.81
CA LEU A 99 -26.19 -19.35 41.52
C LEU A 99 -27.51 -18.71 41.08
N GLN A 100 -28.50 -18.73 41.97
CA GLN A 100 -29.74 -18.01 41.78
C GLN A 100 -29.60 -16.56 42.29
N HIS A 101 -29.94 -15.60 41.45
CA HIS A 101 -30.01 -14.18 41.76
C HIS A 101 -31.44 -13.65 41.62
N PRO A 102 -32.28 -13.75 42.67
CA PRO A 102 -33.62 -13.19 42.65
C PRO A 102 -33.64 -11.75 43.19
N VAL A 103 -34.33 -10.88 42.46
CA VAL A 103 -34.57 -9.47 42.79
C VAL A 103 -36.07 -9.27 42.95
N GLN A 104 -36.49 -8.85 44.15
CA GLN A 104 -37.87 -8.50 44.44
C GLN A 104 -38.20 -7.14 43.78
N ILE A 105 -39.19 -7.11 42.88
CA ILE A 105 -39.59 -5.90 42.17
C ILE A 105 -40.94 -5.31 42.65
N THR A 106 -41.57 -5.93 43.66
CA THR A 106 -42.89 -5.56 44.23
C THR A 106 -43.02 -4.11 44.73
N LYS A 107 -41.93 -3.46 45.20
CA LYS A 107 -41.97 -2.06 45.70
C LYS A 107 -41.73 -0.99 44.62
N ILE A 108 -41.39 -1.38 43.39
CA ILE A 108 -41.01 -0.45 42.32
C ILE A 108 -42.25 0.07 41.56
N GLU A 109 -43.43 -0.54 41.73
CA GLU A 109 -44.64 -0.19 40.97
C GLU A 109 -45.31 1.16 41.32
N GLN A 110 -44.95 1.85 42.40
CA GLN A 110 -45.58 3.15 42.71
C GLN A 110 -44.80 4.38 42.20
N ARG A 111 -43.56 4.23 41.74
CA ARG A 111 -42.82 5.31 41.07
C ARG A 111 -41.92 4.73 39.96
N ASP A 112 -42.47 4.69 38.75
CA ASP A 112 -41.72 4.66 37.48
C ASP A 112 -40.97 3.36 37.10
N THR A 113 -41.65 2.21 37.16
CA THR A 113 -41.22 0.93 36.54
C THR A 113 -40.83 1.10 35.06
N ALA A 114 -41.54 1.97 34.32
CA ALA A 114 -41.22 2.26 32.92
C ALA A 114 -39.90 3.02 32.72
N SER A 115 -39.35 3.71 33.73
CA SER A 115 -38.09 4.45 33.58
C SER A 115 -36.86 3.59 33.84
N VAL A 116 -36.94 2.64 34.78
CA VAL A 116 -35.84 1.73 35.11
C VAL A 116 -35.68 0.66 34.04
N VAL A 117 -36.79 0.08 33.55
CA VAL A 117 -36.77 -0.85 32.40
C VAL A 117 -36.26 -0.14 31.14
N ARG A 118 -36.74 1.07 30.81
CA ARG A 118 -36.18 1.85 29.69
C ARG A 118 -34.70 2.19 29.86
N ARG A 119 -34.20 2.35 31.09
CA ARG A 119 -32.79 2.66 31.34
C ARG A 119 -31.91 1.41 31.27
N ALA A 120 -32.38 0.26 31.75
CA ALA A 120 -31.73 -1.04 31.60
C ALA A 120 -31.72 -1.49 30.13
N GLU A 121 -32.87 -1.41 29.45
CA GLU A 121 -32.96 -1.63 28.00
C GLU A 121 -32.06 -0.67 27.22
N ALA A 122 -31.99 0.61 27.59
CA ALA A 122 -31.10 1.57 26.93
C ALA A 122 -29.61 1.28 27.21
N VAL A 123 -29.25 0.78 28.39
CA VAL A 123 -27.88 0.36 28.70
C VAL A 123 -27.53 -0.93 27.96
N GLU A 124 -28.42 -1.90 27.91
CA GLU A 124 -28.23 -3.15 27.17
C GLU A 124 -28.19 -2.91 25.66
N GLN A 125 -29.07 -2.04 25.12
CA GLN A 125 -29.02 -1.59 23.73
C GLN A 125 -27.72 -0.84 23.42
N ARG A 126 -27.23 0.00 24.35
CA ARG A 126 -25.91 0.65 24.20
C ARG A 126 -24.77 -0.35 24.27
N TRP A 127 -24.82 -1.33 25.15
CA TRP A 127 -23.80 -2.36 25.29
C TRP A 127 -23.78 -3.26 24.05
N ARG A 128 -24.92 -3.83 23.65
CA ARG A 128 -25.08 -4.59 22.40
C ARG A 128 -24.68 -3.77 21.19
N GLY A 129 -25.02 -2.47 21.16
CA GLY A 129 -24.60 -1.55 20.11
C GLY A 129 -23.08 -1.34 20.07
N ALA A 130 -22.45 -1.12 21.23
CA ALA A 130 -21.00 -0.96 21.35
C ALA A 130 -20.25 -2.26 21.01
N THR A 131 -20.74 -3.42 21.45
CA THR A 131 -20.16 -4.73 21.12
C THR A 131 -20.28 -5.01 19.62
N LYS A 132 -21.46 -4.75 19.02
CA LYS A 132 -21.64 -4.89 17.56
C LYS A 132 -20.72 -3.97 16.77
N GLU A 133 -20.53 -2.74 17.23
CA GLU A 133 -19.63 -1.80 16.56
C GLU A 133 -18.17 -2.25 16.68
N LEU A 134 -17.76 -2.76 17.85
CA LEU A 134 -16.42 -3.32 18.07
C LEU A 134 -16.18 -4.57 17.23
N GLU A 135 -17.15 -5.48 17.15
CA GLU A 135 -17.12 -6.67 16.28
C GLU A 135 -17.02 -6.26 14.81
N ARG A 136 -17.78 -5.24 14.40
CA ARG A 136 -17.72 -4.69 13.05
C ARG A 136 -16.34 -4.11 12.73
N LEU A 137 -15.77 -3.32 13.62
CA LEU A 137 -14.42 -2.75 13.45
C LEU A 137 -13.35 -3.84 13.38
N ARG A 138 -13.42 -4.84 14.26
CA ARG A 138 -12.52 -6.00 14.21
C ARG A 138 -12.65 -6.75 12.89
N ALA A 139 -13.87 -7.00 12.42
CA ALA A 139 -14.10 -7.67 11.14
C ALA A 139 -13.55 -6.87 9.94
N LEU A 140 -13.65 -5.54 9.98
CA LEU A 140 -13.05 -4.68 8.95
C LEU A 140 -11.53 -4.75 8.94
N LEU A 141 -10.88 -4.71 10.11
CA LEU A 141 -9.43 -4.86 10.22
C LEU A 141 -8.97 -6.25 9.75
N GLU A 142 -9.73 -7.28 10.10
CA GLU A 142 -9.46 -8.66 9.75
C GLU A 142 -9.45 -8.89 8.23
N GLN A 143 -10.33 -8.20 7.49
CA GLN A 143 -10.42 -8.27 6.02
C GLN A 143 -9.57 -7.21 5.29
N ALA A 144 -8.85 -6.36 6.01
CA ALA A 144 -8.05 -5.31 5.38
C ALA A 144 -6.96 -5.92 4.46
N PRO A 145 -6.72 -5.34 3.27
CA PRO A 145 -5.75 -5.88 2.32
C PRO A 145 -4.31 -5.69 2.77
N GLY A 146 -4.02 -4.61 3.50
CA GLY A 146 -2.71 -4.39 4.13
C GLY A 146 -2.56 -5.22 5.40
N PHE A 147 -1.33 -5.60 5.72
CA PHE A 147 -1.05 -6.25 7.01
C PHE A 147 -1.17 -5.21 8.13
N VAL A 148 -1.82 -5.60 9.22
CA VAL A 148 -2.01 -4.77 10.41
C VAL A 148 -1.77 -5.62 11.66
N ALA A 149 -1.00 -5.07 12.60
CA ALA A 149 -0.82 -5.64 13.93
C ALA A 149 -0.76 -4.55 15.00
N VAL A 150 -1.17 -4.88 16.21
CA VAL A 150 -1.03 -4.02 17.39
C VAL A 150 -0.13 -4.74 18.39
N LEU A 151 0.93 -4.04 18.78
CA LEU A 151 1.90 -4.47 19.78
C LEU A 151 1.68 -3.66 21.06
N ALA A 152 1.83 -4.27 22.23
CA ALA A 152 1.66 -3.59 23.50
C ALA A 152 2.78 -3.91 24.49
N GLY A 153 3.02 -2.94 25.37
CA GLY A 153 3.98 -3.05 26.46
C GLY A 153 5.44 -2.99 26.00
N PRO A 154 6.38 -3.02 26.95
CA PRO A 154 7.81 -2.84 26.69
C PRO A 154 8.45 -4.01 25.93
N GLU A 155 7.80 -5.18 25.88
CA GLU A 155 8.28 -6.35 25.14
C GLU A 155 7.62 -6.50 23.76
N HIS A 156 6.87 -5.50 23.31
CA HIS A 156 6.17 -5.50 22.02
C HIS A 156 5.32 -6.76 21.79
N ARG A 157 4.45 -7.09 22.74
CA ARG A 157 3.62 -8.31 22.66
C ARG A 157 2.46 -8.11 21.72
N PHE A 158 2.20 -9.09 20.85
CA PHE A 158 1.06 -9.05 19.94
C PHE A 158 -0.26 -9.10 20.71
N VAL A 159 -1.08 -8.07 20.53
CA VAL A 159 -2.46 -7.96 21.04
C VAL A 159 -3.47 -8.21 19.94
N MET A 160 -3.10 -7.88 18.71
CA MET A 160 -3.94 -8.06 17.53
C MET A 160 -3.06 -8.25 16.31
N SER A 161 -3.48 -9.11 15.39
CA SER A 161 -2.98 -9.19 14.03
C SER A 161 -4.15 -9.49 13.12
N ASN A 162 -4.18 -8.92 11.92
CA ASN A 162 -5.20 -9.27 10.93
C ASN A 162 -4.79 -10.48 10.08
N ALA A 163 -5.72 -10.99 9.26
CA ALA A 163 -5.45 -12.11 8.38
C ALA A 163 -4.28 -11.85 7.41
N ALA A 164 -4.13 -10.63 6.90
CA ALA A 164 -3.03 -10.28 6.00
C ALA A 164 -1.65 -10.38 6.69
N TYR A 165 -1.54 -9.91 7.93
CA TYR A 165 -0.32 -10.03 8.73
C TYR A 165 0.04 -11.49 9.00
N ARG A 166 -0.95 -12.31 9.40
CA ARG A 166 -0.71 -13.74 9.66
C ARG A 166 -0.30 -14.49 8.40
N ARG A 167 -0.91 -14.23 7.25
CA ARG A 167 -0.47 -14.81 5.96
C ARG A 167 0.96 -14.43 5.60
N LEU A 168 1.35 -13.17 5.83
CA LEU A 168 2.70 -12.68 5.52
C LEU A 168 3.78 -13.48 6.27
N ILE A 169 3.51 -13.82 7.52
CA ILE A 169 4.45 -14.54 8.41
C ILE A 169 4.26 -16.07 8.43
N GLY A 170 3.33 -16.60 7.62
CA GLY A 170 3.12 -18.04 7.48
C GLY A 170 2.16 -18.68 8.47
N GLU A 171 1.13 -17.94 8.89
CA GLU A 171 0.07 -18.39 9.82
C GLU A 171 0.62 -18.90 11.17
N ARG A 172 1.74 -18.33 11.64
CA ARG A 172 2.25 -18.64 12.98
C ARG A 172 1.30 -18.11 14.04
N ASP A 173 1.29 -18.80 15.17
CA ASP A 173 0.59 -18.36 16.37
C ASP A 173 1.32 -17.18 17.02
N LEU A 174 0.65 -16.04 17.09
CA LEU A 174 1.17 -14.76 17.60
C LEU A 174 0.62 -14.40 18.98
N ASP A 175 -0.47 -15.04 19.44
CA ASP A 175 -1.25 -14.51 20.55
C ASP A 175 -0.43 -14.46 21.85
N GLY A 176 -0.25 -13.24 22.37
CA GLY A 176 0.49 -12.97 23.62
C GLY A 176 2.02 -13.09 23.52
N LYS A 177 2.57 -13.53 22.39
CA LYS A 177 4.03 -13.62 22.17
C LYS A 177 4.62 -12.25 21.86
N SER A 178 5.87 -12.04 22.25
CA SER A 178 6.65 -10.87 21.80
C SER A 178 7.06 -11.01 20.35
N VAL A 179 7.39 -9.89 19.69
CA VAL A 179 7.97 -9.90 18.33
C VAL A 179 9.22 -10.77 18.28
N ALA A 180 10.09 -10.72 19.29
CA ALA A 180 11.31 -11.51 19.34
C ALA A 180 11.06 -13.02 19.47
N GLU A 181 10.02 -13.42 20.20
CA GLU A 181 9.62 -14.83 20.34
C GLU A 181 8.96 -15.37 19.06
N ALA A 182 8.04 -14.60 18.45
CA ALA A 182 7.25 -15.05 17.32
C ALA A 182 7.98 -14.93 15.97
N LEU A 183 8.81 -13.90 15.82
CA LEU A 183 9.53 -13.53 14.61
C LEU A 183 11.01 -13.26 14.93
N PRO A 184 11.78 -14.28 15.34
CA PRO A 184 13.18 -14.11 15.72
C PRO A 184 14.04 -13.52 14.58
N GLU A 185 13.73 -13.85 13.33
CA GLU A 185 14.42 -13.28 12.17
C GLU A 185 14.22 -11.76 12.05
N ILE A 186 13.09 -11.23 12.50
CA ILE A 186 12.79 -9.79 12.49
C ILE A 186 13.55 -9.09 13.62
N ALA A 187 13.67 -9.74 14.78
CA ALA A 187 14.52 -9.25 15.86
C ALA A 187 16.00 -9.22 15.47
N GLU A 188 16.51 -10.27 14.82
CA GLU A 188 17.90 -10.33 14.33
C GLU A 188 18.22 -9.25 13.29
N GLN A 189 17.21 -8.80 12.53
CA GLN A 189 17.33 -7.69 11.58
C GLN A 189 17.30 -6.30 12.24
N GLY A 190 17.13 -6.21 13.56
CA GLY A 190 17.16 -4.96 14.32
C GLY A 190 15.84 -4.20 14.39
N PHE A 191 14.72 -4.80 13.98
CA PHE A 191 13.43 -4.12 14.02
C PHE A 191 12.88 -3.92 15.45
N VAL A 192 13.32 -4.74 16.42
CA VAL A 192 12.96 -4.55 17.84
C VAL A 192 13.54 -3.24 18.38
N ASP A 193 14.81 -2.94 18.07
CA ASP A 193 15.44 -1.67 18.47
C ASP A 193 14.70 -0.44 17.87
N ILE A 194 14.16 -0.59 16.66
CA ILE A 194 13.35 0.46 16.02
C ILE A 194 12.01 0.62 16.77
N LEU A 195 11.35 -0.49 17.15
CA LEU A 195 10.12 -0.45 17.93
C LEU A 195 10.34 0.18 19.31
N ASP A 196 11.45 -0.15 19.99
CA ASP A 196 11.86 0.47 21.25
C ASP A 196 12.00 1.99 21.08
N LYS A 197 12.73 2.43 20.05
CA LYS A 197 12.90 3.86 19.75
C LYS A 197 11.59 4.56 19.46
N VAL A 198 10.66 3.94 18.72
CA VAL A 198 9.33 4.51 18.44
C VAL A 198 8.53 4.71 19.73
N MET A 199 8.58 3.74 20.64
CA MET A 199 7.94 3.84 21.96
C MET A 199 8.59 4.90 22.87
N GLU A 200 9.93 4.96 22.90
CA GLU A 200 10.67 5.93 23.72
C GLU A 200 10.49 7.39 23.25
N THR A 201 10.50 7.60 21.93
CA THR A 201 10.47 8.94 21.34
C THR A 201 9.07 9.45 21.04
N GLY A 202 8.10 8.55 20.86
CA GLY A 202 6.77 8.89 20.35
C GLY A 202 6.75 9.30 18.87
N GLU A 203 7.87 9.17 18.15
CA GLU A 203 7.96 9.47 16.72
C GLU A 203 7.69 8.24 15.86
N PRO A 204 6.87 8.33 14.80
CA PRO A 204 6.60 7.20 13.92
C PRO A 204 7.82 6.87 13.03
N TYR A 205 8.01 5.58 12.77
CA TYR A 205 9.00 5.08 11.81
C TYR A 205 8.33 4.66 10.50
N PHE A 206 8.93 5.01 9.37
CA PHE A 206 8.44 4.66 8.03
C PHE A 206 9.46 3.78 7.31
N GLY A 207 9.10 2.54 7.01
CA GLY A 207 9.83 1.66 6.12
C GLY A 207 9.29 1.78 4.68
N ARG A 208 10.13 2.18 3.72
CA ARG A 208 9.73 2.36 2.32
C ARG A 208 10.41 1.32 1.42
N ARG A 209 9.64 0.36 0.91
CA ARG A 209 10.14 -0.76 0.08
C ARG A 209 11.34 -1.48 0.71
N GLU A 210 11.33 -1.57 2.05
CA GLU A 210 12.43 -2.14 2.83
C GLU A 210 12.58 -3.62 2.54
N LYS A 211 13.83 -4.06 2.40
CA LYS A 211 14.14 -5.48 2.20
C LYS A 211 14.11 -6.18 3.55
N VAL A 212 13.17 -7.11 3.72
CA VAL A 212 12.98 -7.87 4.94
C VAL A 212 13.08 -9.35 4.62
N MET A 213 13.91 -10.06 5.37
CA MET A 213 14.00 -11.51 5.30
C MET A 213 12.97 -12.12 6.25
N LEU A 214 11.99 -12.83 5.71
CA LEU A 214 10.88 -13.42 6.47
C LEU A 214 10.73 -14.89 6.10
N LYS A 215 10.46 -15.76 7.08
CA LYS A 215 10.06 -17.14 6.77
C LYS A 215 8.55 -17.21 6.61
N SER A 216 8.07 -17.99 5.65
CA SER A 216 6.64 -18.26 5.43
C SER A 216 6.08 -19.37 6.34
N GLY A 217 6.69 -19.55 7.52
CA GLY A 217 6.34 -20.55 8.53
C GLY A 217 7.54 -20.77 9.46
N GLU A 218 7.33 -21.42 10.62
CA GLU A 218 8.38 -21.59 11.64
C GLU A 218 9.59 -22.40 11.14
N HIS A 219 9.34 -23.33 10.21
CA HIS A 219 10.32 -24.25 9.61
C HIS A 219 10.69 -23.92 8.16
N ASP A 220 10.19 -22.80 7.63
CA ASP A 220 10.43 -22.42 6.24
C ASP A 220 11.78 -21.70 6.04
N GLU A 221 12.26 -21.71 4.80
CA GLU A 221 13.42 -20.91 4.41
C GLU A 221 13.13 -19.41 4.45
N LEU A 222 14.15 -18.62 4.73
CA LEU A 222 14.07 -17.16 4.66
C LEU A 222 13.84 -16.71 3.21
N ARG A 223 12.78 -15.95 2.99
CA ARG A 223 12.46 -15.33 1.70
C ARG A 223 12.62 -13.83 1.80
N GLU A 224 13.18 -13.25 0.75
CA GLU A 224 13.21 -11.81 0.59
C GLU A 224 11.79 -11.29 0.32
N ARG A 225 11.43 -10.23 1.05
CA ARG A 225 10.20 -9.47 0.89
C ARG A 225 10.54 -7.98 0.84
N HIS A 226 9.80 -7.23 0.04
CA HIS A 226 9.83 -5.78 0.05
C HIS A 226 8.59 -5.26 0.73
N LEU A 227 8.75 -4.62 1.88
CA LEU A 227 7.63 -4.15 2.69
C LEU A 227 7.59 -2.62 2.72
N GLU A 228 6.39 -2.05 2.58
CA GLU A 228 6.13 -0.64 2.85
C GLU A 228 5.22 -0.55 4.08
N PHE A 229 5.72 0.05 5.15
CA PHE A 229 5.03 0.01 6.44
C PHE A 229 5.34 1.22 7.32
N ILE A 230 4.50 1.39 8.33
CA ILE A 230 4.68 2.37 9.39
C ILE A 230 4.57 1.68 10.75
N PHE A 231 5.47 2.06 11.66
CA PHE A 231 5.32 1.83 13.09
C PHE A 231 4.85 3.14 13.71
N GLN A 232 3.61 3.15 14.20
CA GLN A 232 3.00 4.33 14.79
C GLN A 232 2.78 4.08 16.29
N PRO A 233 3.33 4.92 17.18
CA PRO A 233 3.07 4.79 18.60
C PRO A 233 1.59 5.13 18.87
N ILE A 234 0.96 4.31 19.71
CA ILE A 234 -0.41 4.48 20.13
C ILE A 234 -0.46 4.52 21.65
N SER A 235 -1.26 5.45 22.17
CA SER A 235 -1.53 5.60 23.59
C SER A 235 -3.03 5.46 23.83
N GLY A 236 -3.42 4.58 24.75
CA GLY A 236 -4.81 4.42 25.17
C GLY A 236 -5.17 5.23 26.42
N PRO A 237 -6.48 5.36 26.72
CA PRO A 237 -6.97 6.18 27.83
C PRO A 237 -6.50 5.73 29.23
N ASP A 238 -6.13 4.45 29.40
CA ASP A 238 -5.68 3.87 30.67
C ASP A 238 -4.19 3.45 30.64
N SER A 239 -3.28 4.27 30.09
CA SER A 239 -1.83 3.96 29.97
C SER A 239 -1.49 2.73 29.10
N PHE A 240 -2.31 2.46 28.09
CA PHE A 240 -1.96 1.48 27.07
C PHE A 240 -0.91 2.09 26.15
N ASP A 241 0.36 1.76 26.37
CA ASP A 241 1.44 2.12 25.46
C ASP A 241 1.71 0.96 24.51
N GLY A 242 1.72 1.24 23.22
CA GLY A 242 1.92 0.25 22.17
C GLY A 242 2.28 0.83 20.82
N VAL A 243 2.44 -0.06 19.85
CA VAL A 243 2.77 0.29 18.47
C VAL A 243 1.74 -0.33 17.53
N LEU A 244 1.12 0.51 16.71
CA LEU A 244 0.37 0.08 15.54
C LEU A 244 1.36 -0.15 14.39
N VAL A 245 1.39 -1.38 13.90
CA VAL A 245 2.10 -1.77 12.69
C VAL A 245 1.07 -1.88 11.57
N GLN A 246 1.26 -1.13 10.48
CA GLN A 246 0.45 -1.32 9.28
C GLN A 246 1.30 -1.16 8.02
N GLY A 247 0.99 -1.92 6.98
CA GLY A 247 1.74 -1.85 5.73
C GLY A 247 1.23 -2.77 4.64
N TYR A 248 1.97 -2.80 3.55
CA TYR A 248 1.71 -3.61 2.36
C TYR A 248 2.98 -4.38 1.96
N ASP A 249 2.79 -5.61 1.51
CA ASP A 249 3.82 -6.36 0.81
C ASP A 249 3.85 -5.87 -0.63
N VAL A 250 4.94 -5.22 -1.03
CA VAL A 250 5.16 -4.64 -2.36
C VAL A 250 6.21 -5.43 -3.14
N THR A 251 6.44 -6.70 -2.77
CA THR A 251 7.44 -7.57 -3.39
C THR A 251 7.15 -7.79 -4.87
N GLU A 252 5.90 -8.06 -5.24
CA GLU A 252 5.55 -8.32 -6.64
C GLU A 252 5.76 -7.08 -7.52
N GLU A 253 5.42 -5.90 -7.01
CA GLU A 253 5.61 -4.61 -7.67
C GLU A 253 7.09 -4.31 -7.88
N VAL A 254 7.91 -4.48 -6.85
CA VAL A 254 9.37 -4.26 -6.96
C VAL A 254 10.01 -5.25 -7.93
N LEU A 255 9.64 -6.54 -7.86
CA LEU A 255 10.16 -7.56 -8.77
C LEU A 255 9.71 -7.33 -10.22
N ALA A 256 8.48 -6.85 -10.43
CA ALA A 256 7.97 -6.51 -11.75
C ALA A 256 8.72 -5.30 -12.33
N GLU A 257 8.95 -4.25 -11.52
CA GLU A 257 9.73 -3.07 -11.92
C GLU A 257 11.18 -3.46 -12.30
N ASP A 258 11.82 -4.31 -11.50
CA ASP A 258 13.18 -4.79 -11.78
C ASP A 258 13.24 -5.67 -13.04
N SER A 259 12.25 -6.56 -13.22
CA SER A 259 12.14 -7.40 -14.41
C SER A 259 11.95 -6.56 -15.67
N GLN A 260 11.08 -5.55 -15.62
CA GLN A 260 10.88 -4.60 -16.73
C GLN A 260 12.18 -3.86 -17.06
N ARG A 261 12.93 -3.42 -16.04
CA ARG A 261 14.21 -2.74 -16.24
C ARG A 261 15.24 -3.65 -16.94
N ILE A 262 15.32 -4.91 -16.55
CA ILE A 262 16.22 -5.90 -17.18
C ILE A 262 15.82 -6.12 -18.63
N LEU A 263 14.52 -6.28 -18.92
CA LEU A 263 14.02 -6.48 -20.29
C LEU A 263 14.33 -5.28 -21.20
N ILE A 264 14.17 -4.06 -20.70
CA ILE A 264 14.52 -2.84 -21.45
C ILE A 264 16.01 -2.83 -21.78
N ASN A 265 16.87 -3.14 -20.81
CA ASN A 265 18.32 -3.20 -21.04
C ASN A 265 18.71 -4.28 -22.05
N GLU A 266 18.12 -5.47 -21.97
CA GLU A 266 18.35 -6.56 -22.92
C GLU A 266 17.89 -6.18 -24.34
N LEU A 267 16.74 -5.52 -24.47
CA LEU A 267 16.25 -5.00 -25.75
C LEU A 267 17.26 -4.02 -26.36
N ASN A 268 17.82 -3.12 -25.54
CA ASN A 268 18.84 -2.16 -25.99
C ASN A 268 20.10 -2.86 -26.49
N HIS A 269 20.58 -3.86 -25.75
CA HIS A 269 21.71 -4.67 -26.17
C HIS A 269 21.41 -5.36 -27.51
N ARG A 270 20.20 -5.90 -27.71
CA ARG A 270 19.81 -6.54 -28.97
C ARG A 270 19.72 -5.57 -30.14
N VAL A 271 19.22 -4.36 -29.92
CA VAL A 271 19.20 -3.31 -30.94
C VAL A 271 20.63 -2.94 -31.33
N LYS A 272 21.52 -2.68 -30.37
CA LYS A 272 22.94 -2.40 -30.63
C LYS A 272 23.61 -3.54 -31.41
N ASN A 273 23.39 -4.79 -31.03
CA ASN A 273 23.94 -5.96 -31.70
C ASN A 273 23.43 -6.08 -33.15
N THR A 274 22.13 -5.86 -33.37
CA THR A 274 21.53 -5.93 -34.72
C THR A 274 22.10 -4.84 -35.62
N LEU A 275 22.23 -3.61 -35.10
CA LEU A 275 22.82 -2.50 -35.84
C LEU A 275 24.29 -2.77 -36.17
N ALA A 276 25.06 -3.36 -35.24
CA ALA A 276 26.44 -3.77 -35.50
C ALA A 276 26.55 -4.85 -36.58
N VAL A 277 25.62 -5.81 -36.62
CA VAL A 277 25.55 -6.82 -37.70
C VAL A 277 25.24 -6.16 -39.05
N VAL A 278 24.29 -5.23 -39.10
CA VAL A 278 23.98 -4.48 -40.33
C VAL A 278 25.20 -3.66 -40.78
N GLN A 279 25.93 -3.03 -39.86
CA GLN A 279 27.18 -2.34 -40.15
C GLN A 279 28.23 -3.30 -40.75
N GLY A 280 28.42 -4.47 -40.14
CA GLY A 280 29.37 -5.48 -40.62
C GLY A 280 29.02 -6.05 -41.99
N LEU A 281 27.75 -6.34 -42.23
CA LEU A 281 27.25 -6.79 -43.54
C LEU A 281 27.48 -5.72 -44.61
N ALA A 282 27.16 -4.46 -44.32
CA ALA A 282 27.42 -3.37 -45.24
C ALA A 282 28.92 -3.25 -45.55
N GLN A 283 29.78 -3.24 -44.54
CA GLN A 283 31.23 -3.18 -44.74
C GLN A 283 31.76 -4.35 -45.58
N GLN A 284 31.23 -5.56 -45.40
CA GLN A 284 31.63 -6.74 -46.16
C GLN A 284 31.12 -6.70 -47.61
N SER A 285 29.87 -6.30 -47.84
CA SER A 285 29.26 -6.24 -49.17
C SER A 285 29.96 -5.24 -50.10
N PHE A 286 30.53 -4.15 -49.55
CA PHE A 286 31.15 -3.07 -50.32
C PHE A 286 32.68 -3.07 -50.25
N LYS A 287 33.30 -4.09 -49.64
CA LYS A 287 34.75 -4.22 -49.38
C LYS A 287 35.64 -4.24 -50.65
N GLY A 288 35.06 -4.52 -51.82
CA GLY A 288 35.77 -4.65 -53.10
C GLY A 288 36.02 -3.32 -53.84
N ASP A 289 35.28 -2.27 -53.51
CA ASP A 289 35.49 -0.93 -54.06
C ASP A 289 36.47 -0.18 -53.15
N LYS A 290 37.71 0.01 -53.62
CA LYS A 290 38.71 0.81 -52.89
C LYS A 290 38.17 2.23 -52.71
N GLN A 291 37.89 2.59 -51.45
CA GLN A 291 37.24 3.84 -51.02
C GLN A 291 35.86 4.01 -51.66
N ASN A 292 34.83 3.57 -50.94
CA ASN A 292 33.45 3.92 -51.24
C ASN A 292 32.96 4.93 -50.19
N PRO A 293 33.08 6.26 -50.45
CA PRO A 293 32.64 7.29 -49.52
C PRO A 293 31.14 7.19 -49.15
N GLN A 294 30.33 6.53 -49.98
CA GLN A 294 28.91 6.32 -49.70
C GLN A 294 28.70 5.27 -48.61
N LEU A 295 29.59 4.27 -48.51
CA LEU A 295 29.59 3.27 -47.45
C LEU A 295 29.98 3.90 -46.10
N ASP A 296 31.01 4.74 -46.09
CA ASP A 296 31.45 5.42 -44.87
C ASP A 296 30.33 6.31 -44.30
N ILE A 297 29.67 7.09 -45.18
CA ILE A 297 28.49 7.89 -44.81
C ILE A 297 27.34 7.01 -44.29
N PHE A 298 27.13 5.83 -44.88
CA PHE A 298 26.10 4.90 -44.43
C PHE A 298 26.40 4.33 -43.03
N VAL A 299 27.66 3.97 -42.77
CA VAL A 299 28.10 3.45 -41.46
C VAL A 299 28.04 4.54 -40.38
N GLU A 300 28.48 5.77 -40.69
CA GLU A 300 28.35 6.95 -39.81
C GLU A 300 26.89 7.17 -39.39
N ARG A 301 25.96 7.13 -40.34
CA ARG A 301 24.52 7.28 -40.08
C ARG A 301 23.95 6.16 -39.21
N LEU A 302 24.37 4.93 -39.46
CA LEU A 302 23.90 3.79 -38.69
C LEU A 302 24.38 3.84 -37.24
N ALA A 303 25.58 4.38 -37.01
CA ALA A 303 26.10 4.66 -35.67
C ALA A 303 25.31 5.79 -34.98
N ALA A 304 24.97 6.86 -35.69
CA ALA A 304 24.15 7.94 -35.17
C ALA A 304 22.75 7.47 -34.74
N LEU A 305 22.10 6.62 -35.55
CA LEU A 305 20.82 5.98 -35.21
C LEU A 305 20.93 5.12 -33.94
N ALA A 306 22.00 4.33 -33.81
CA ALA A 306 22.24 3.49 -32.64
C ALA A 306 22.41 4.33 -31.36
N SER A 307 23.12 5.45 -31.46
CA SER A 307 23.34 6.40 -30.36
C SER A 307 22.04 7.08 -29.94
N ALA A 308 21.26 7.59 -30.90
CA ALA A 308 19.95 8.19 -30.66
C ALA A 308 19.00 7.19 -29.97
N HIS A 309 18.97 5.94 -30.42
CA HIS A 309 18.14 4.90 -29.82
C HIS A 309 18.59 4.57 -28.39
N SER A 310 19.89 4.60 -28.09
CA SER A 310 20.39 4.34 -26.73
C SER A 310 20.00 5.44 -25.74
N LEU A 311 20.07 6.71 -26.17
CA LEU A 311 19.66 7.85 -25.35
C LEU A 311 18.19 7.81 -24.95
N LEU A 312 17.32 7.31 -25.84
CA LEU A 312 15.88 7.21 -25.60
C LEU A 312 15.52 6.09 -24.63
N THR A 313 16.28 5.01 -24.65
CA THR A 313 15.97 3.85 -23.85
C THR A 313 16.62 3.87 -22.47
N GLU A 314 17.74 4.57 -22.30
CA GLU A 314 18.34 4.84 -20.97
C GLU A 314 17.42 5.70 -20.08
N ARG A 315 16.56 6.54 -20.67
CA ARG A 315 15.55 7.34 -19.96
C ARG A 315 14.15 6.69 -19.92
N ARG A 316 14.09 5.35 -19.97
CA ARG A 316 12.84 4.56 -19.84
C ARG A 316 11.77 4.85 -20.90
N TRP A 317 12.13 5.26 -22.12
CA TRP A 317 11.15 5.64 -23.16
C TRP A 317 10.18 6.76 -22.74
N GLU A 318 10.42 7.42 -21.59
CA GLU A 318 9.72 8.63 -21.21
C GLU A 318 10.37 9.81 -21.94
N SER A 319 9.53 10.74 -22.36
CA SER A 319 9.88 11.90 -23.18
C SER A 319 11.26 12.49 -22.87
N ALA A 320 12.10 12.59 -23.91
CA ALA A 320 13.50 12.94 -23.78
C ALA A 320 13.72 14.44 -23.90
N ASP A 321 14.58 14.99 -23.04
CA ASP A 321 14.91 16.42 -23.02
C ASP A 321 15.60 16.84 -24.32
N LEU A 322 15.02 17.83 -25.02
CA LEU A 322 15.47 18.31 -26.33
C LEU A 322 16.92 18.79 -26.28
N ARG A 323 17.29 19.53 -25.24
CA ARG A 323 18.66 20.04 -25.05
C ARG A 323 19.66 18.89 -24.94
N THR A 324 19.33 17.85 -24.19
CA THR A 324 20.17 16.65 -24.06
C THR A 324 20.33 15.92 -25.39
N ILE A 325 19.26 15.79 -26.18
CA ILE A 325 19.30 15.16 -27.52
C ILE A 325 20.23 15.94 -28.45
N VAL A 326 20.01 17.25 -28.57
CA VAL A 326 20.80 18.12 -29.46
C VAL A 326 22.28 18.09 -29.07
N ARG A 327 22.59 18.21 -27.76
CA ARG A 327 23.96 18.13 -27.26
C ARG A 327 24.61 16.78 -27.57
N GLY A 328 23.93 15.66 -27.30
CA GLY A 328 24.48 14.33 -27.56
C GLY A 328 24.79 14.09 -29.04
N ALA A 329 23.92 14.58 -29.93
CA ALA A 329 24.14 14.49 -31.38
C ALA A 329 25.31 15.38 -31.85
N LEU A 330 25.49 16.57 -31.27
CA LEU A 330 26.62 17.46 -31.54
C LEU A 330 27.95 16.86 -31.07
N GLU A 331 27.99 16.39 -29.82
CA GLU A 331 29.21 15.83 -29.21
C GLU A 331 29.73 14.61 -29.98
N ALA A 332 28.83 13.80 -30.52
CA ALA A 332 29.17 12.63 -31.33
C ALA A 332 29.94 12.96 -32.63
N THR A 333 29.78 14.18 -33.16
CA THR A 333 30.34 14.56 -34.47
C THR A 333 31.32 15.73 -34.40
N ALA A 334 30.98 16.78 -33.66
CA ALA A 334 31.76 18.03 -33.56
C ALA A 334 32.74 18.04 -32.37
N GLY A 335 32.67 17.03 -31.49
CA GLY A 335 33.46 16.93 -30.26
C GLY A 335 32.89 17.72 -29.09
N THR A 336 33.59 17.71 -27.95
CA THR A 336 33.12 18.28 -26.66
C THR A 336 33.47 19.75 -26.43
N GLN A 337 34.04 20.45 -27.42
CA GLN A 337 34.39 21.87 -27.29
C GLN A 337 33.14 22.77 -27.33
N GLN A 338 32.61 23.10 -26.15
CA GLN A 338 31.45 23.99 -25.97
C GLN A 338 31.64 25.42 -26.51
N SER A 339 32.87 25.85 -26.80
CA SER A 339 33.12 27.19 -27.33
C SER A 339 32.68 27.39 -28.79
N ARG A 340 32.40 26.31 -29.53
CA ARG A 340 32.02 26.39 -30.96
C ARG A 340 30.52 26.32 -31.21
N TYR A 341 29.69 26.08 -30.20
CA TYR A 341 28.24 26.09 -30.37
C TYR A 341 27.50 26.63 -29.16
N THR A 342 26.34 27.24 -29.39
CA THR A 342 25.42 27.73 -28.35
C THR A 342 24.07 27.04 -28.45
N LEU A 343 23.48 26.73 -27.29
CA LEU A 343 22.18 26.07 -27.16
C LEU A 343 21.26 26.96 -26.32
N ASP A 344 20.24 27.55 -26.94
CA ASP A 344 19.30 28.44 -26.24
C ASP A 344 17.83 28.05 -26.50
N GLY A 345 17.01 28.11 -25.47
CA GLY A 345 15.60 27.71 -25.56
C GLY A 345 15.06 27.04 -24.30
N PRO A 346 13.72 26.92 -24.17
CA PRO A 346 13.06 26.37 -23.00
C PRO A 346 13.27 24.86 -22.87
N ASP A 347 13.04 24.33 -21.66
CA ASP A 347 13.07 22.89 -21.41
C ASP A 347 11.83 22.24 -22.04
N ILE A 348 12.06 21.43 -23.08
CA ILE A 348 11.03 20.73 -23.85
C ILE A 348 11.36 19.25 -23.82
N ARG A 349 10.36 18.42 -23.53
CA ARG A 349 10.48 16.97 -23.68
C ARG A 349 9.84 16.52 -24.98
N LEU A 350 10.53 15.63 -25.68
CA LEU A 350 10.12 15.07 -26.95
C LEU A 350 9.73 13.61 -26.79
N GLU A 351 8.61 13.22 -27.39
CA GLU A 351 8.24 11.83 -27.59
C GLU A 351 9.31 11.08 -28.41
N PRO A 352 9.41 9.74 -28.29
CA PRO A 352 10.50 8.96 -28.89
C PRO A 352 10.69 9.18 -30.39
N GLN A 353 9.61 9.23 -31.18
CA GLN A 353 9.69 9.38 -32.64
C GLN A 353 10.28 10.75 -33.06
N PRO A 354 9.76 11.91 -32.62
CA PRO A 354 10.39 13.21 -32.86
C PRO A 354 11.82 13.30 -32.37
N ALA A 355 12.15 12.66 -31.25
CA ALA A 355 13.49 12.68 -30.68
C ALA A 355 14.53 11.93 -31.54
N VAL A 356 14.19 10.75 -32.07
CA VAL A 356 15.06 10.05 -33.03
C VAL A 356 15.28 10.90 -34.28
N ALA A 357 14.18 11.43 -34.84
CA ALA A 357 14.24 12.22 -36.07
C ALA A 357 15.11 13.47 -35.87
N LEU A 358 14.90 14.21 -34.78
CA LEU A 358 15.71 15.39 -34.45
C LEU A 358 17.18 15.03 -34.25
N SER A 359 17.49 13.96 -33.52
CA SER A 359 18.87 13.51 -33.31
C SER A 359 19.59 13.24 -34.64
N MET A 360 18.91 12.60 -35.59
CA MET A 360 19.46 12.36 -36.92
C MET A 360 19.64 13.66 -37.73
N VAL A 361 18.68 14.58 -37.67
CA VAL A 361 18.77 15.89 -38.35
C VAL A 361 19.96 16.69 -37.82
N ILE A 362 20.12 16.77 -36.50
CA ILE A 362 21.25 17.47 -35.86
C ILE A 362 22.57 16.78 -36.20
N HIS A 363 22.62 15.45 -36.23
CA HIS A 363 23.81 14.72 -36.64
C HIS A 363 24.21 15.02 -38.09
N GLU A 364 23.25 15.05 -39.03
CA GLU A 364 23.53 15.40 -40.42
C GLU A 364 23.97 16.87 -40.57
N LEU A 365 23.32 17.81 -39.87
CA LEU A 365 23.70 19.23 -39.86
C LEU A 365 25.13 19.41 -39.30
N SER A 366 25.45 18.74 -38.19
CA SER A 366 26.78 18.75 -37.58
C SER A 366 27.84 18.18 -38.52
N THR A 367 27.51 17.09 -39.22
CA THR A 367 28.42 16.48 -40.21
C THR A 367 28.67 17.42 -41.39
N ASN A 368 27.64 18.11 -41.86
CA ASN A 368 27.79 19.12 -42.92
C ASN A 368 28.60 20.32 -42.45
N ALA A 369 28.39 20.79 -41.22
CA ALA A 369 29.18 21.87 -40.65
C ALA A 369 30.67 21.52 -40.57
N VAL A 370 31.02 20.26 -40.21
CA VAL A 370 32.42 19.79 -40.18
C VAL A 370 33.00 19.67 -41.60
N LYS A 371 32.25 19.14 -42.56
CA LYS A 371 32.76 18.86 -43.91
C LYS A 371 32.79 20.10 -44.82
N TYR A 372 31.83 21.00 -44.67
CA TYR A 372 31.55 22.07 -45.64
C TYR A 372 31.21 23.43 -45.02
N GLY A 373 30.96 23.50 -43.71
CA GLY A 373 30.38 24.68 -43.05
C GLY A 373 31.24 25.22 -41.90
N ALA A 374 30.59 25.76 -40.87
CA ALA A 374 31.27 26.47 -39.79
C ALA A 374 32.37 25.66 -39.09
N PHE A 375 32.11 24.39 -38.74
CA PHE A 375 33.09 23.57 -38.01
C PHE A 375 34.30 23.13 -38.84
N SER A 376 34.32 23.39 -40.15
CA SER A 376 35.49 23.16 -41.01
C SER A 376 36.61 24.18 -40.82
N THR A 377 36.31 25.29 -40.14
CA THR A 377 37.25 26.39 -39.84
C THR A 377 37.45 26.53 -38.33
N ASP A 378 38.60 27.08 -37.92
CA ASP A 378 38.93 27.26 -36.50
C ASP A 378 38.07 28.32 -35.81
N ASP A 379 37.62 29.35 -36.55
CA ASP A 379 36.81 30.47 -36.05
C ASP A 379 35.29 30.26 -36.21
N GLY A 380 34.88 29.14 -36.81
CA GLY A 380 33.47 28.90 -37.09
C GLY A 380 32.67 28.44 -35.89
N SER A 381 31.41 28.89 -35.82
CA SER A 381 30.49 28.59 -34.73
C SER A 381 29.07 28.29 -35.22
N VAL A 382 28.30 27.56 -34.41
CA VAL A 382 26.89 27.26 -34.66
C VAL A 382 26.01 27.73 -33.50
N ASP A 383 25.03 28.58 -33.80
CA ASP A 383 23.99 29.00 -32.85
C ASP A 383 22.72 28.19 -33.07
N ILE A 384 22.26 27.50 -32.02
CA ILE A 384 21.08 26.64 -32.06
C ILE A 384 20.07 27.17 -31.05
N ARG A 385 18.95 27.65 -31.56
CA ARG A 385 17.87 28.22 -30.74
C ARG A 385 16.58 27.49 -30.99
N TRP A 386 15.76 27.37 -29.96
CA TRP A 386 14.41 26.85 -30.14
C TRP A 386 13.38 27.57 -29.27
N SER A 387 12.14 27.57 -29.74
CA SER A 387 10.98 28.08 -29.04
C SER A 387 9.81 27.11 -29.17
N PHE A 388 8.87 27.21 -28.24
CA PHE A 388 7.66 26.39 -28.24
C PHE A 388 6.42 27.29 -28.24
N GLU A 389 5.61 27.16 -29.27
CA GLU A 389 4.35 27.89 -29.40
C GLU A 389 3.19 26.95 -29.03
N ALA A 390 2.59 27.16 -27.87
CA ALA A 390 1.48 26.32 -27.40
C ALA A 390 0.20 26.55 -28.23
N GLY A 391 -0.55 25.48 -28.49
CA GLY A 391 -1.85 25.48 -29.18
C GLY A 391 -2.86 24.54 -28.49
N GLU A 392 -4.07 24.41 -29.06
CA GLU A 392 -5.18 23.67 -28.45
C GLU A 392 -4.97 22.14 -28.40
N ASP A 393 -4.26 21.55 -29.37
CA ASP A 393 -3.99 20.10 -29.50
C ASP A 393 -2.48 19.77 -29.41
N GLY A 394 -1.77 20.45 -28.51
CA GLY A 394 -0.31 20.42 -28.42
C GLY A 394 0.32 21.72 -28.92
N GLY A 395 1.63 21.75 -29.16
CA GLY A 395 2.32 22.97 -29.58
C GLY A 395 3.28 22.76 -30.74
N THR A 396 3.77 23.85 -31.29
CA THR A 396 4.70 23.85 -32.42
C THR A 396 6.09 24.15 -31.91
N LEU A 397 7.00 23.20 -32.09
CA LEU A 397 8.43 23.42 -31.89
C LEU A 397 8.99 24.12 -33.12
N ILE A 398 9.71 25.20 -32.87
CA ILE A 398 10.50 25.93 -33.88
C ILE A 398 11.95 25.85 -33.42
N LEU A 399 12.82 25.30 -34.25
CA LEU A 399 14.25 25.18 -34.00
C LEU A 399 15.03 25.81 -35.15
N ASP A 400 15.90 26.75 -34.82
CA ASP A 400 16.79 27.44 -35.74
C ASP A 400 18.24 26.98 -35.51
N TRP A 401 18.89 26.54 -36.57
CA TRP A 401 20.31 26.23 -36.66
C TRP A 401 20.97 27.29 -37.55
N ARG A 402 21.92 28.04 -37.01
CA ARG A 402 22.63 29.08 -37.76
C ARG A 402 24.13 28.91 -37.66
N GLU A 403 24.78 28.77 -38.81
CA GLU A 403 26.23 28.71 -38.92
C GLU A 403 26.80 30.11 -39.16
N SER A 404 28.00 30.36 -38.63
CA SER A 404 28.72 31.63 -38.83
C SER A 404 30.22 31.40 -38.75
N GLY A 405 31.00 32.27 -39.40
CA GLY A 405 32.47 32.19 -39.40
C GLY A 405 33.04 31.04 -40.25
N GLY A 406 32.18 30.32 -40.97
CA GLY A 406 32.59 29.26 -41.91
C GLY A 406 32.97 29.79 -43.31
N PRO A 407 33.32 28.89 -44.24
CA PRO A 407 33.58 29.26 -45.63
C PRO A 407 32.30 29.76 -46.32
N SER A 408 32.46 30.57 -47.39
CA SER A 408 31.32 31.06 -48.18
C SER A 408 30.50 29.89 -48.71
N VAL A 409 29.23 29.87 -48.35
CA VAL A 409 28.33 28.77 -48.72
C VAL A 409 27.60 29.12 -50.02
N ALA A 410 27.48 28.16 -50.93
CA ALA A 410 26.67 28.27 -52.14
C ALA A 410 25.64 27.15 -52.18
N THR A 411 24.51 27.39 -52.83
CA THR A 411 23.46 26.38 -53.02
C THR A 411 24.06 25.16 -53.73
N PRO A 412 23.95 23.94 -53.17
CA PRO A 412 24.56 22.76 -53.77
C PRO A 412 23.82 22.33 -55.04
N ASP A 413 24.57 21.96 -56.08
CA ASP A 413 24.04 21.50 -57.37
C ASP A 413 23.32 20.13 -57.30
N ARG A 414 23.54 19.37 -56.22
CA ARG A 414 22.95 18.02 -56.01
C ARG A 414 22.38 17.89 -54.61
N THR A 415 21.12 17.43 -54.52
CA THR A 415 20.49 17.07 -53.25
C THR A 415 20.80 15.62 -52.89
N GLY A 416 21.58 15.45 -51.83
CA GLY A 416 21.96 14.14 -51.31
C GLY A 416 20.86 13.48 -50.46
N PHE A 417 21.16 12.32 -49.88
CA PHE A 417 20.29 11.69 -48.88
C PHE A 417 20.19 12.52 -47.58
N GLY A 418 21.29 13.13 -47.13
CA GLY A 418 21.32 13.96 -45.92
C GLY A 418 20.36 15.16 -46.01
N SER A 419 20.38 15.88 -47.14
CA SER A 419 19.42 16.97 -47.39
C SER A 419 17.96 16.50 -47.39
N ARG A 420 17.68 15.29 -47.89
CA ARG A 420 16.34 14.68 -47.85
C ARG A 420 15.92 14.29 -46.43
N LEU A 421 16.87 13.89 -45.58
CA LEU A 421 16.61 13.59 -44.17
C LEU A 421 16.33 14.87 -43.38
N ILE A 422 17.15 15.90 -43.57
CA ILE A 422 16.94 17.23 -42.96
C ILE A 422 15.58 17.80 -43.38
N GLN A 423 15.22 17.69 -44.67
CA GLN A 423 13.91 18.14 -45.16
C GLN A 423 12.70 17.43 -44.53
N ARG A 424 12.86 16.18 -44.06
CA ARG A 424 11.80 15.46 -43.34
C ARG A 424 11.56 15.99 -41.92
N GLY A 425 12.48 16.81 -41.40
CA GLY A 425 12.34 17.50 -40.12
C GLY A 425 12.13 16.55 -38.94
N LEU A 426 11.13 16.84 -38.12
CA LEU A 426 10.82 16.07 -36.90
C LEU A 426 10.12 14.73 -37.16
N GLY A 427 9.86 14.38 -38.43
CA GLY A 427 9.19 13.13 -38.78
C GLY A 427 7.72 13.06 -38.33
N THR A 428 7.14 14.16 -37.86
CA THR A 428 5.73 14.30 -37.54
C THR A 428 4.93 14.84 -38.74
N PRO A 429 3.63 14.49 -38.86
CA PRO A 429 2.78 15.04 -39.91
C PRO A 429 2.74 16.56 -39.87
N GLY A 430 3.04 17.21 -41.00
CA GLY A 430 3.06 18.67 -41.11
C GLY A 430 4.36 19.34 -40.67
N SER A 431 5.41 18.58 -40.31
CA SER A 431 6.74 19.16 -40.10
C SER A 431 7.26 19.80 -41.39
N ARG A 432 7.86 20.98 -41.24
CA ARG A 432 8.44 21.77 -42.33
C ARG A 432 9.88 22.10 -41.98
N THR A 433 10.75 22.01 -42.97
CA THR A 433 12.14 22.45 -42.83
C THR A 433 12.49 23.39 -43.96
N THR A 434 13.02 24.56 -43.62
CA THR A 434 13.51 25.57 -44.56
C THR A 434 15.02 25.65 -44.43
N ILE A 435 15.73 25.65 -45.56
CA ILE A 435 17.19 25.74 -45.60
C ILE A 435 17.56 26.92 -46.49
N GLU A 436 18.33 27.85 -45.95
CA GLU A 436 18.85 29.02 -46.63
C GLU A 436 20.38 28.97 -46.61
N TYR A 437 20.99 29.07 -47.79
CA TYR A 437 22.44 29.13 -47.95
C TYR A 437 22.82 30.61 -48.03
N LEU A 438 23.17 31.20 -46.88
CA LEU A 438 23.60 32.59 -46.79
C LEU A 438 25.10 32.69 -47.05
N ALA A 439 25.57 33.87 -47.46
CA ALA A 439 26.99 34.09 -47.76
C ALA A 439 27.89 33.91 -46.52
N ASP A 440 27.36 34.15 -45.33
CA ASP A 440 28.02 34.04 -44.02
C ASP A 440 27.84 32.68 -43.34
N GLY A 441 27.00 31.79 -43.89
CA GLY A 441 26.77 30.45 -43.34
C GLY A 441 25.42 29.83 -43.73
N LEU A 442 25.19 28.59 -43.30
CA LEU A 442 23.91 27.90 -43.45
C LEU A 442 22.92 28.37 -42.37
N HIS A 443 21.68 28.66 -42.76
CA HIS A 443 20.54 28.77 -41.83
C HIS A 443 19.53 27.67 -42.15
N CYS A 444 19.23 26.84 -41.15
CA CYS A 444 18.23 25.79 -41.23
C CYS A 444 17.18 26.02 -40.15
N ARG A 445 15.91 26.09 -40.55
CA ARG A 445 14.77 26.28 -39.66
C ARG A 445 13.85 25.07 -39.74
N LEU A 446 13.62 24.44 -38.59
CA LEU A 446 12.81 23.24 -38.40
C LEU A 446 11.54 23.62 -37.63
N GLU A 447 10.40 23.29 -38.19
CA GLU A 447 9.09 23.53 -37.58
C GLU A 447 8.32 22.21 -37.54
N GLY A 448 7.66 21.92 -36.43
CA GLY A 448 6.75 20.77 -36.38
C GLY A 448 5.91 20.73 -35.13
N LYS A 449 4.72 20.15 -35.29
CA LYS A 449 3.81 19.93 -34.17
C LYS A 449 4.33 18.81 -33.29
N LEU A 450 4.27 19.06 -31.98
CA LEU A 450 4.48 18.09 -30.92
C LEU A 450 3.15 17.91 -30.19
N CYS A 451 2.73 16.66 -30.04
CA CYS A 451 1.71 16.30 -29.07
C CYS A 451 2.43 16.26 -27.72
N LEU A 452 2.03 17.12 -26.77
CA LEU A 452 2.52 17.09 -25.39
C LEU A 452 1.67 16.16 -24.54
#